data_AF-A0A2M8PI50-F1
#
_entry.id   AF-A0A2M8PI50-F1
#
_cell.length_a   1.000
_cell.length_b   1.000
_cell.length_c   1.000
_cell.angle_alpha   90.00
_cell.angle_beta   90.00
_cell.angle_gamma   90.00
#
_symmetry.space_group_name_H-M   'P 1'
#
loop_
_entity.id
_entity.type
_entity.pdbx_description
1 polymer ?
#
loop_
_entity_poly.entity_id
_entity_poly.type
_entity_poly.pdbx_seq_one_letter_code
_entity_poly.pdbx_strand_id
1 'polypeptide(L)'
;MLTNETLTAVQGIQVGHATDREAITGCTVILCPPQTLGSVDQRGSAPGTRETDLLHPDKLVQHVNAIVLAGGSAYGLAAVDGVMRYLEERGVGYPTAAGVVPIVPAAILFDLDIGRAERRPDAAMGYAACQAASTAPVLQGSVGAGTGAVVNRMMGLKNATKGGIGSAALQLGNGLIVAALIAVNALGDVVDEEGRIIAGAHQDGKFVGALNLLQLHNSVPPTNTLIGVVATNARLSKADLKTVAAAAHDGIAQAIRPAHTPFDGDTIFSLATGQVEANLLTVNAFAAQVTATAIRNAVRQAESLGGVPALRDLL
;
A
#
# COMPACT_ATOMS: atom_id res chain seq x y z
N MET A 1 -24.48 -1.00 13.99
CA MET A 1 -23.06 -0.62 14.03
C MET A 1 -22.62 -0.39 12.60
N LEU A 2 -21.94 0.73 12.30
CA LEU A 2 -21.37 0.94 10.98
C LEU A 2 -20.39 -0.21 10.69
N THR A 3 -20.60 -0.91 9.58
CA THR A 3 -19.73 -1.99 9.13
C THR A 3 -18.36 -1.39 8.81
N ASN A 4 -17.27 -1.92 9.40
CA ASN A 4 -15.92 -1.52 9.01
C ASN A 4 -15.62 -2.08 7.61
N GLU A 5 -15.42 -1.19 6.63
CA GLU A 5 -15.15 -1.54 5.22
C GLU A 5 -13.67 -1.28 4.85
N THR A 6 -12.76 -1.39 5.81
CA THR A 6 -11.30 -1.16 5.61
C THR A 6 -10.47 -2.35 6.09
N LEU A 7 -9.14 -2.32 5.92
CA LEU A 7 -8.22 -3.42 6.23
C LEU A 7 -8.40 -4.00 7.64
N THR A 8 -8.69 -3.16 8.62
CA THR A 8 -8.91 -3.55 10.03
C THR A 8 -10.22 -4.29 10.27
N ALA A 9 -11.05 -4.49 9.24
CA ALA A 9 -12.17 -5.42 9.27
C ALA A 9 -11.69 -6.88 9.44
N VAL A 10 -10.47 -7.20 8.98
CA VAL A 10 -9.81 -8.48 9.29
C VAL A 10 -9.37 -8.45 10.76
N GLN A 11 -10.02 -9.28 11.58
CA GLN A 11 -9.89 -9.23 13.03
C GLN A 11 -8.43 -9.37 13.50
N GLY A 12 -8.01 -8.46 14.37
CA GLY A 12 -6.69 -8.45 14.99
C GLY A 12 -5.64 -7.64 14.22
N ILE A 13 -5.88 -7.32 12.94
CA ILE A 13 -5.03 -6.39 12.19
C ILE A 13 -5.24 -4.98 12.74
N GLN A 14 -4.12 -4.29 12.97
CA GLN A 14 -4.10 -2.88 13.36
C GLN A 14 -3.34 -2.07 12.33
N VAL A 15 -3.79 -0.85 12.07
CA VAL A 15 -3.13 0.07 11.14
C VAL A 15 -2.84 1.38 11.87
N GLY A 16 -1.61 1.86 11.73
CA GLY A 16 -1.17 3.15 12.25
C GLY A 16 -0.42 3.96 11.21
N HIS A 17 -0.55 5.28 11.29
CA HIS A 17 0.12 6.21 10.40
C HIS A 17 0.98 7.18 11.22
N ALA A 18 2.15 7.52 10.69
CA ALA A 18 2.90 8.68 11.10
C ALA A 18 3.13 9.57 9.86
N THR A 19 2.79 10.84 9.98
CA THR A 19 2.75 11.80 8.87
C THR A 19 3.55 13.04 9.22
N ASP A 20 4.38 13.48 8.28
CA ASP A 20 5.00 14.79 8.29
C ASP A 20 4.39 15.63 7.17
N ARG A 21 3.45 16.52 7.52
CA ARG A 21 2.74 17.35 6.52
C ARG A 21 3.59 18.49 5.97
N GLU A 22 4.65 18.89 6.66
CA GLU A 22 5.58 19.92 6.18
C GLU A 22 6.57 19.33 5.18
N ALA A 23 7.11 18.15 5.49
CA ALA A 23 7.97 17.41 4.56
C ALA A 23 7.18 16.72 3.45
N ILE A 24 5.87 16.54 3.64
CA ILE A 24 4.92 15.88 2.72
C ILE A 24 5.34 14.42 2.51
N THR A 25 5.57 13.71 3.61
CA THR A 25 5.92 12.28 3.61
C THR A 25 5.38 11.59 4.87
N GLY A 26 5.56 10.28 4.97
CA GLY A 26 5.15 9.50 6.14
C GLY A 26 5.34 8.00 5.98
N CYS A 27 4.96 7.25 7.00
CA CYS A 27 4.88 5.80 6.95
C CYS A 27 3.55 5.28 7.53
N THR A 28 3.18 4.09 7.04
CA THR A 28 2.01 3.32 7.48
C THR A 28 2.53 1.97 7.96
N VAL A 29 2.13 1.59 9.18
CA VAL A 29 2.47 0.29 9.77
C VAL A 29 1.20 -0.52 9.91
N ILE A 30 1.25 -1.76 9.43
CA ILE A 30 0.21 -2.76 9.62
C ILE A 30 0.74 -3.77 10.65
N LEU A 31 0.22 -3.75 11.87
CA LEU A 31 0.57 -4.73 12.90
C LEU A 31 -0.34 -5.95 12.79
N CYS A 32 0.25 -7.14 12.78
CA CYS A 32 -0.44 -8.39 12.59
C CYS A 32 -0.73 -9.08 13.94
N PRO A 33 -1.88 -9.76 14.09
CA PRO A 33 -2.06 -10.65 15.23
C PRO A 33 -1.08 -11.84 15.16
N PRO A 34 -0.83 -12.55 16.28
CA PRO A 34 0.03 -13.73 16.27
C PRO A 34 -0.40 -14.76 15.22
N GLN A 35 0.58 -15.50 14.70
CA GLN A 35 0.37 -16.56 13.69
C GLN A 35 -0.17 -16.07 12.32
N THR A 36 -0.07 -14.78 12.02
CA THR A 36 -0.41 -14.27 10.68
C THR A 36 0.62 -14.73 9.65
N LEU A 37 0.19 -15.50 8.66
CA LEU A 37 1.03 -15.91 7.54
C LEU A 37 1.18 -14.76 6.53
N GLY A 38 2.34 -14.67 5.90
CA GLY A 38 2.63 -13.62 4.92
C GLY A 38 3.32 -14.12 3.65
N SER A 39 2.98 -13.50 2.51
CA SER A 39 3.66 -13.64 1.23
C SER A 39 3.78 -12.27 0.54
N VAL A 40 4.46 -12.21 -0.60
CA VAL A 40 4.62 -10.97 -1.39
C VAL A 40 4.68 -11.26 -2.87
N ASP A 41 4.13 -10.37 -3.69
CA ASP A 41 4.40 -10.29 -5.12
C ASP A 41 4.92 -8.91 -5.48
N GLN A 42 5.94 -8.89 -6.34
CA GLN A 42 6.62 -7.69 -6.77
C GLN A 42 6.72 -7.74 -8.30
N ARG A 43 6.03 -6.81 -8.98
CA ARG A 43 5.96 -6.78 -10.44
C ARG A 43 6.63 -5.57 -11.07
N GLY A 44 6.73 -4.47 -10.32
CA GLY A 44 7.46 -3.30 -10.78
C GLY A 44 8.96 -3.55 -10.94
N SER A 45 9.60 -2.87 -11.89
CA SER A 45 11.03 -3.03 -12.17
C SER A 45 11.95 -2.09 -11.34
N ALA A 46 11.38 -1.20 -10.53
CA ALA A 46 12.12 -0.30 -9.65
C ALA A 46 11.72 -0.44 -8.16
N PRO A 47 11.79 -1.66 -7.58
CA PRO A 47 11.38 -1.90 -6.20
C PRO A 47 12.34 -1.24 -5.20
N GLY A 48 11.79 -0.76 -4.09
CA GLY A 48 12.54 -0.56 -2.86
C GLY A 48 11.88 -1.37 -1.76
N THR A 49 12.53 -2.44 -1.33
CA THR A 49 11.93 -3.43 -0.43
C THR A 49 12.92 -3.89 0.63
N ARG A 50 12.39 -4.46 1.72
CA ARG A 50 13.15 -5.12 2.78
C ARG A 50 12.46 -6.42 3.17
N GLU A 51 13.26 -7.47 3.41
CA GLU A 51 12.83 -8.77 3.95
C GLU A 51 11.78 -9.53 3.12
N THR A 52 11.73 -9.29 1.82
CA THR A 52 10.82 -9.99 0.90
C THR A 52 11.21 -11.46 0.69
N ASP A 53 12.50 -11.80 0.70
CA ASP A 53 12.96 -13.18 0.48
C ASP A 53 12.42 -14.17 1.52
N LEU A 54 12.31 -13.74 2.78
CA LEU A 54 11.75 -14.55 3.87
C LEU A 54 10.28 -14.91 3.65
N LEU A 55 9.57 -14.12 2.83
CA LEU A 55 8.17 -14.36 2.49
C LEU A 55 7.98 -15.38 1.37
N HIS A 56 9.06 -15.85 0.74
CA HIS A 56 8.94 -16.89 -0.27
C HIS A 56 8.42 -18.20 0.36
N PRO A 57 7.51 -18.95 -0.31
CA PRO A 57 6.86 -20.14 0.28
C PRO A 57 7.82 -21.26 0.72
N ASP A 58 9.02 -21.30 0.16
CA ASP A 58 10.06 -22.31 0.49
C ASP A 58 10.90 -21.96 1.74
N LYS A 59 10.71 -20.77 2.34
CA LYS A 59 11.52 -20.32 3.48
C LYS A 59 10.93 -20.74 4.82
N LEU A 60 11.83 -20.85 5.81
CA LEU A 60 11.52 -21.26 7.18
C LEU A 60 10.51 -20.32 7.85
N VAL A 61 10.69 -19.01 7.72
CA VAL A 61 9.84 -18.01 8.39
C VAL A 61 8.45 -18.05 7.77
N GLN A 62 7.45 -18.36 8.58
CA GLN A 62 6.05 -18.43 8.15
C GLN A 62 5.26 -17.18 8.52
N HIS A 63 5.50 -16.65 9.72
CA HIS A 63 4.67 -15.61 10.31
C HIS A 63 5.29 -14.23 10.16
N VAL A 64 4.44 -13.24 9.86
CA VAL A 64 4.79 -11.83 9.78
C VAL A 64 4.24 -11.11 11.00
N ASN A 65 5.03 -10.22 11.60
CA ASN A 65 4.62 -9.45 12.78
C ASN A 65 4.08 -8.06 12.39
N ALA A 66 4.66 -7.45 11.35
CA ALA A 66 4.18 -6.20 10.81
C ALA A 66 4.58 -6.03 9.34
N ILE A 67 3.86 -5.18 8.60
CA ILE A 67 4.28 -4.66 7.30
C ILE A 67 4.49 -3.15 7.40
N VAL A 68 5.54 -2.64 6.77
CA VAL A 68 5.81 -1.19 6.68
C VAL A 68 5.68 -0.73 5.23
N LEU A 69 4.86 0.29 5.04
CA LEU A 69 4.77 1.06 3.80
C LEU A 69 5.29 2.47 4.10
N ALA A 70 6.21 3.01 3.31
CA ALA A 70 6.75 4.34 3.59
C ALA A 70 7.06 5.16 2.32
N GLY A 71 7.01 6.48 2.46
CA GLY A 71 7.63 7.39 1.50
C GLY A 71 9.16 7.43 1.64
N GLY A 72 9.80 8.46 1.10
CA GLY A 72 11.23 8.72 1.23
C GLY A 72 12.12 7.88 0.31
N SER A 73 11.55 7.14 -0.64
CA SER A 73 12.28 6.17 -1.46
C SER A 73 13.08 5.19 -0.58
N ALA A 74 14.21 4.67 -1.06
CA ALA A 74 15.04 3.69 -0.34
C ALA A 74 15.41 4.13 1.09
N TYR A 75 15.53 5.43 1.35
CA TYR A 75 15.81 5.95 2.70
C TYR A 75 14.69 5.65 3.69
N GLY A 76 13.44 5.61 3.23
CA GLY A 76 12.27 5.32 4.07
C GLY A 76 12.27 3.92 4.68
N LEU A 77 13.11 3.00 4.18
CA LEU A 77 13.31 1.69 4.80
C LEU A 77 13.87 1.80 6.23
N ALA A 78 14.47 2.95 6.60
CA ALA A 78 14.89 3.24 7.97
C ALA A 78 13.72 3.25 8.97
N ALA A 79 12.47 3.42 8.52
CA ALA A 79 11.29 3.30 9.38
C ALA A 79 11.15 1.90 10.00
N VAL A 80 11.66 0.87 9.32
CA VAL A 80 11.57 -0.52 9.80
C VAL A 80 12.30 -0.71 11.13
N ASP A 81 13.43 -0.05 11.35
CA ASP A 81 14.20 -0.19 12.59
C ASP A 81 13.39 0.25 13.82
N GLY A 82 12.54 1.27 13.66
CA GLY A 82 11.59 1.72 14.67
C GLY A 82 10.53 0.68 15.01
N VAL A 83 10.00 0.02 13.98
CA VAL A 83 8.98 -1.02 14.11
C VAL A 83 9.57 -2.28 14.75
N MET A 84 10.78 -2.67 14.35
CA MET A 84 11.51 -3.77 15.00
C MET A 84 11.70 -3.51 16.48
N ARG A 85 12.19 -2.32 16.86
CA ARG A 85 12.34 -1.94 18.27
C ARG A 85 11.00 -1.99 19.02
N TYR A 86 9.93 -1.44 18.45
CA TYR A 86 8.59 -1.47 19.06
C TYR A 86 8.10 -2.89 19.37
N LEU A 87 8.32 -3.82 18.44
CA LEU A 87 7.90 -5.22 18.56
C LEU A 87 8.79 -6.00 19.53
N GLU A 88 10.11 -5.80 19.47
CA GLU A 88 11.08 -6.43 20.36
C GLU A 88 10.82 -6.08 21.84
N GLU A 89 10.58 -4.80 22.16
CA GLU A 89 10.20 -4.32 23.50
C GLU A 89 8.95 -5.02 24.07
N ARG A 90 8.12 -5.60 23.19
CA ARG A 90 6.88 -6.31 23.52
C ARG A 90 7.02 -7.83 23.42
N GLY A 91 8.22 -8.34 23.16
CA GLY A 91 8.46 -9.78 23.00
C GLY A 91 7.76 -10.37 21.78
N VAL A 92 7.51 -9.58 20.73
CA VAL A 92 6.85 -10.03 19.49
C VAL A 92 7.89 -10.24 18.41
N GLY A 93 8.05 -11.50 17.97
CA GLY A 93 8.95 -11.84 16.87
C GLY A 93 9.15 -13.34 16.74
N TYR A 94 10.00 -13.74 15.80
CA TYR A 94 10.47 -15.11 15.66
C TYR A 94 11.35 -15.48 16.88
N PRO A 95 11.03 -16.56 17.62
CA PRO A 95 11.78 -16.92 18.82
C PRO A 95 13.16 -17.48 18.47
N THR A 96 14.18 -17.04 19.20
CA THR A 96 15.58 -17.51 19.09
C THR A 96 16.16 -17.74 20.48
N ALA A 97 17.38 -18.30 20.55
CA ALA A 97 18.09 -18.42 21.81
C ALA A 97 18.49 -17.07 22.44
N ALA A 98 18.50 -15.97 21.66
CA ALA A 98 18.89 -14.63 22.10
C ALA A 98 17.71 -13.70 22.41
N GLY A 99 16.47 -14.17 22.29
CA GLY A 99 15.26 -13.35 22.36
C GLY A 99 14.39 -13.51 21.13
N VAL A 100 13.64 -12.47 20.77
CA VAL A 100 12.78 -12.46 19.57
C VAL A 100 13.39 -11.65 18.44
N VAL A 101 13.18 -12.09 17.21
CA VAL A 101 13.56 -11.36 16.00
C VAL A 101 12.28 -11.00 15.24
N PRO A 102 11.81 -9.74 15.31
CA PRO A 102 10.61 -9.31 14.59
C PRO A 102 10.76 -9.51 13.07
N ILE A 103 9.72 -10.05 12.44
CA ILE A 103 9.66 -10.21 10.98
C ILE A 103 8.84 -9.04 10.42
N VAL A 104 9.54 -8.08 9.81
CA VAL A 104 8.98 -6.79 9.37
C VAL A 104 9.33 -6.49 7.90
N PRO A 105 8.66 -7.14 6.94
CA PRO A 105 8.78 -6.81 5.53
C PRO A 105 8.32 -5.37 5.25
N ALA A 106 8.94 -4.75 4.27
CA ALA A 106 8.61 -3.37 3.90
C ALA A 106 8.72 -3.12 2.40
N ALA A 107 7.96 -2.13 1.95
CA ALA A 107 8.10 -1.55 0.62
C ALA A 107 8.01 -0.01 0.72
N ILE A 108 8.67 0.68 -0.19
CA ILE A 108 8.70 2.15 -0.21
C ILE A 108 8.18 2.72 -1.52
N LEU A 109 7.80 4.00 -1.49
CA LEU A 109 7.48 4.79 -2.67
C LEU A 109 8.32 6.06 -2.72
N PHE A 110 8.45 6.62 -3.93
CA PHE A 110 9.16 7.88 -4.15
C PHE A 110 8.24 9.09 -3.97
N ASP A 111 8.56 9.95 -3.02
CA ASP A 111 7.89 11.24 -2.76
C ASP A 111 8.88 12.38 -2.42
N LEU A 112 10.14 12.25 -2.84
CA LEU A 112 11.19 13.21 -2.47
C LEU A 112 11.05 14.58 -3.18
N ASP A 113 10.21 14.68 -4.20
CA ASP A 113 10.10 15.83 -5.09
C ASP A 113 8.88 16.73 -4.81
N ILE A 114 7.98 16.34 -3.91
CA ILE A 114 6.76 17.11 -3.58
C ILE A 114 6.96 18.08 -2.40
N GLY A 115 7.84 17.73 -1.46
CA GLY A 115 8.07 18.48 -0.22
C GLY A 115 9.55 18.62 0.12
N ARG A 116 9.91 18.36 1.39
CA ARG A 116 11.29 18.54 1.89
C ARG A 116 12.07 17.23 1.83
N ALA A 117 12.81 17.02 0.75
CA ALA A 117 13.56 15.78 0.48
C ALA A 117 14.52 15.34 1.60
N GLU A 118 15.01 16.27 2.42
CA GLU A 118 15.92 15.99 3.53
C GLU A 118 15.22 15.34 4.74
N ARG A 119 13.90 15.56 4.90
CA ARG A 119 13.07 14.96 5.95
C ARG A 119 12.29 13.78 5.37
N ARG A 120 12.65 12.58 5.79
CA ARG A 120 12.15 11.30 5.26
C ARG A 120 11.71 10.41 6.42
N PRO A 121 10.88 9.38 6.19
CA PRO A 121 10.56 8.42 7.24
C PRO A 121 11.81 7.79 7.84
N ASP A 122 11.89 7.80 9.17
CA ASP A 122 13.00 7.27 9.96
C ASP A 122 12.49 6.32 11.05
N ALA A 123 13.41 5.77 11.84
CA ALA A 123 13.07 4.85 12.92
C ALA A 123 12.12 5.49 13.97
N ALA A 124 12.21 6.79 14.24
CA ALA A 124 11.29 7.44 15.18
C ALA A 124 9.87 7.47 14.62
N MET A 125 9.73 7.79 13.34
CA MET A 125 8.45 7.80 12.64
C MET A 125 7.83 6.40 12.54
N GLY A 126 8.63 5.37 12.25
CA GLY A 126 8.17 3.97 12.26
C GLY A 126 7.65 3.53 13.63
N TYR A 127 8.36 3.87 14.71
CA TYR A 127 7.92 3.59 16.08
C TYR A 127 6.62 4.34 16.42
N ALA A 128 6.52 5.61 16.05
CA ALA A 128 5.32 6.41 16.26
C ALA A 128 4.10 5.85 15.51
N ALA A 129 4.28 5.35 14.27
CA ALA A 129 3.22 4.70 13.53
C ALA A 129 2.73 3.42 14.23
N CYS A 130 3.61 2.64 14.87
CA CYS A 130 3.20 1.52 15.72
C CYS A 130 2.37 1.96 16.93
N GLN A 131 2.76 3.06 17.60
CA GLN A 131 2.01 3.59 18.74
C GLN A 131 0.63 4.11 18.35
N ALA A 132 0.50 4.65 17.13
CA ALA A 132 -0.77 5.11 16.57
C ALA A 132 -1.66 3.99 16.02
N ALA A 133 -1.16 2.75 15.95
CA ALA A 133 -1.89 1.65 15.35
C ALA A 133 -3.14 1.26 16.16
N SER A 134 -4.26 1.05 15.48
CA SER A 134 -5.51 0.62 16.11
C SER A 134 -6.34 -0.29 15.20
N THR A 135 -7.39 -0.89 15.76
CA THR A 135 -8.40 -1.68 15.03
C THR A 135 -9.56 -0.86 14.48
N ALA A 136 -9.54 0.47 14.65
CA ALA A 136 -10.56 1.35 14.10
C ALA A 136 -10.55 1.31 12.56
N PRO A 137 -11.64 1.72 11.87
CA PRO A 137 -11.61 1.91 10.43
C PRO A 137 -10.41 2.77 9.99
N VAL A 138 -9.69 2.29 8.98
CA VAL A 138 -8.44 2.91 8.52
C VAL A 138 -8.70 4.33 8.01
N LEU A 139 -7.88 5.28 8.48
CA LEU A 139 -7.87 6.63 7.94
C LEU A 139 -7.28 6.63 6.52
N GLN A 140 -8.00 7.21 5.57
CA GLN A 140 -7.64 7.23 4.15
C GLN A 140 -7.31 8.66 3.68
N GLY A 141 -6.71 8.77 2.49
CA GLY A 141 -6.30 10.05 1.90
C GLY A 141 -4.80 10.34 2.10
N SER A 142 -4.46 11.60 2.33
CA SER A 142 -3.06 12.06 2.41
C SER A 142 -2.45 11.89 3.80
N VAL A 143 -2.35 10.63 4.24
CA VAL A 143 -1.79 10.21 5.54
C VAL A 143 -0.78 9.08 5.38
N GLY A 144 0.06 8.86 6.39
CA GLY A 144 1.12 7.84 6.39
C GLY A 144 1.94 7.85 5.09
N ALA A 145 2.15 6.67 4.50
CA ALA A 145 2.85 6.54 3.22
C ALA A 145 2.14 7.25 2.05
N GLY A 146 0.83 7.52 2.15
CA GLY A 146 0.06 8.25 1.15
C GLY A 146 0.23 9.77 1.19
N THR A 147 0.90 10.31 2.22
CA THR A 147 1.09 11.76 2.39
C THR A 147 1.74 12.39 1.16
N GLY A 148 2.84 11.81 0.67
CA GLY A 148 3.57 12.29 -0.50
C GLY A 148 3.18 11.65 -1.83
N ALA A 149 2.19 10.76 -1.84
CA ALA A 149 1.81 10.00 -3.01
C ALA A 149 1.13 10.86 -4.09
N VAL A 150 1.50 10.66 -5.36
CA VAL A 150 0.98 11.40 -6.52
C VAL A 150 0.68 10.43 -7.67
N VAL A 151 -0.41 10.69 -8.38
CA VAL A 151 -0.82 9.94 -9.57
C VAL A 151 -0.49 10.74 -10.81
N ASN A 152 0.21 10.07 -11.75
CA ASN A 152 0.56 10.57 -13.06
C ASN A 152 1.19 11.98 -13.04
N ARG A 153 2.50 12.01 -12.78
CA ARG A 153 3.34 13.22 -12.75
C ARG A 153 4.04 13.51 -14.08
N MET A 154 3.57 12.92 -15.20
CA MET A 154 4.21 13.05 -16.52
C MET A 154 4.35 14.50 -17.00
N MET A 155 3.37 15.35 -16.65
CA MET A 155 3.33 16.77 -17.00
C MET A 155 3.80 17.68 -15.85
N GLY A 156 4.45 17.11 -14.83
CA GLY A 156 4.87 17.80 -13.61
C GLY A 156 3.78 17.85 -12.53
N LEU A 157 4.19 18.18 -11.29
CA LEU A 157 3.36 18.10 -10.09
C LEU A 157 2.07 18.93 -10.15
N LYS A 158 2.12 20.13 -10.73
CA LYS A 158 0.96 21.03 -10.87
C LYS A 158 -0.12 20.48 -11.79
N ASN A 159 0.25 19.56 -12.66
CA ASN A 159 -0.61 18.91 -13.63
C ASN A 159 -0.88 17.45 -13.25
N ALA A 160 -0.46 17.02 -12.07
CA ALA A 160 -0.70 15.69 -11.54
C ALA A 160 -1.90 15.70 -10.59
N THR A 161 -2.43 14.53 -10.26
CA THR A 161 -3.47 14.41 -9.22
C THR A 161 -2.89 13.82 -7.95
N LYS A 162 -3.35 14.29 -6.79
CA LYS A 162 -2.94 13.76 -5.50
C LYS A 162 -3.37 12.29 -5.36
N GLY A 163 -2.39 11.43 -4.99
CA GLY A 163 -2.64 10.06 -4.56
C GLY A 163 -2.93 9.97 -3.06
N GLY A 164 -2.78 8.78 -2.47
CA GLY A 164 -3.01 8.63 -1.04
C GLY A 164 -2.98 7.19 -0.54
N ILE A 165 -3.38 7.01 0.70
CA ILE A 165 -3.79 5.72 1.26
C ILE A 165 -5.26 5.50 0.93
N GLY A 166 -5.58 4.35 0.38
CA GLY A 166 -6.95 3.88 0.28
C GLY A 166 -7.07 2.47 0.84
N SER A 167 -8.26 2.13 1.32
CA SER A 167 -8.58 0.83 1.89
C SER A 167 -10.01 0.44 1.55
N ALA A 168 -10.23 -0.87 1.42
CA ALA A 168 -11.52 -1.46 1.14
C ALA A 168 -11.58 -2.85 1.77
N ALA A 169 -12.77 -3.30 2.16
CA ALA A 169 -13.01 -4.65 2.65
C ALA A 169 -14.38 -5.15 2.19
N LEU A 170 -14.45 -6.45 1.94
CA LEU A 170 -15.70 -7.15 1.65
C LEU A 170 -15.88 -8.28 2.67
N GLN A 171 -17.06 -8.31 3.29
CA GLN A 171 -17.53 -9.46 4.04
C GLN A 171 -18.31 -10.37 3.10
N LEU A 172 -17.92 -11.62 3.05
CA LEU A 172 -18.46 -12.65 2.18
C LEU A 172 -19.18 -13.72 3.01
N GLY A 173 -19.80 -14.68 2.32
CA GLY A 173 -20.45 -15.80 2.98
C GLY A 173 -19.52 -16.53 3.96
N ASN A 174 -20.10 -17.14 5.00
CA ASN A 174 -19.40 -17.90 6.04
C ASN A 174 -18.39 -17.08 6.88
N GLY A 175 -18.55 -15.75 6.92
CA GLY A 175 -17.68 -14.87 7.72
C GLY A 175 -16.29 -14.64 7.12
N LEU A 176 -16.08 -15.01 5.85
CA LEU A 176 -14.85 -14.67 5.12
C LEU A 176 -14.76 -13.16 4.92
N ILE A 177 -13.59 -12.61 5.17
CA ILE A 177 -13.26 -11.20 4.93
C ILE A 177 -12.04 -11.15 4.03
N VAL A 178 -12.11 -10.32 2.99
CA VAL A 178 -10.97 -9.96 2.15
C VAL A 178 -10.89 -8.45 2.12
N ALA A 179 -9.72 -7.89 2.40
CA ALA A 179 -9.52 -6.46 2.51
C ALA A 179 -8.17 -6.03 1.93
N ALA A 180 -8.06 -4.77 1.53
CA ALA A 180 -6.83 -4.18 1.02
C ALA A 180 -6.55 -2.81 1.63
N LEU A 181 -5.27 -2.45 1.66
CA LEU A 181 -4.76 -1.10 1.94
C LEU A 181 -3.63 -0.81 0.97
N ILE A 182 -3.77 0.25 0.18
CA ILE A 182 -2.86 0.60 -0.90
C ILE A 182 -2.42 2.06 -0.78
N ALA A 183 -1.11 2.31 -0.88
CA ALA A 183 -0.54 3.63 -1.08
C ALA A 183 -0.31 3.87 -2.59
N VAL A 184 -1.06 4.81 -3.16
CA VAL A 184 -1.17 5.01 -4.62
C VAL A 184 -0.29 6.16 -5.09
N ASN A 185 0.94 5.86 -5.51
CA ASN A 185 1.87 6.80 -6.15
C ASN A 185 2.20 6.35 -7.57
N ALA A 186 1.17 6.13 -8.39
CA ALA A 186 1.27 5.45 -9.68
C ALA A 186 1.68 6.36 -10.84
N LEU A 187 2.39 5.81 -11.84
CA LEU A 187 2.70 6.52 -13.09
C LEU A 187 1.48 6.63 -14.01
N GLY A 188 0.68 5.57 -14.11
CA GLY A 188 -0.56 5.57 -14.87
C GLY A 188 -1.67 6.38 -14.22
N ASP A 189 -2.76 6.55 -14.97
CA ASP A 189 -3.99 7.16 -14.45
C ASP A 189 -4.80 6.16 -13.63
N VAL A 190 -5.45 6.62 -12.57
CA VAL A 190 -6.50 5.86 -11.89
C VAL A 190 -7.81 6.04 -12.63
N VAL A 191 -8.49 4.92 -12.91
CA VAL A 191 -9.78 4.87 -13.58
C VAL A 191 -10.89 4.28 -12.69
N ASP A 192 -12.11 4.76 -12.89
CA ASP A 192 -13.30 4.18 -12.27
C ASP A 192 -13.75 2.88 -12.96
N GLU A 193 -14.86 2.32 -12.49
CA GLU A 193 -15.47 1.09 -12.99
C GLU A 193 -15.88 1.17 -14.47
N GLU A 194 -16.25 2.36 -14.95
CA GLU A 194 -16.57 2.61 -16.37
C GLU A 194 -15.33 2.92 -17.22
N GLY A 195 -14.15 2.94 -16.61
CA GLY A 195 -12.88 3.23 -17.29
C GLY A 195 -12.61 4.72 -17.52
N ARG A 196 -13.36 5.62 -16.87
CA ARG A 196 -13.12 7.07 -16.91
C ARG A 196 -11.97 7.40 -15.95
N ILE A 197 -11.10 8.32 -16.36
CA ILE A 197 -10.02 8.78 -15.48
C ILE A 197 -10.62 9.57 -14.32
N ILE A 198 -10.23 9.20 -13.10
CA ILE A 198 -10.60 9.87 -11.85
C ILE A 198 -9.38 10.38 -11.07
N ALA A 199 -8.16 10.07 -11.50
CA ALA A 199 -6.95 10.76 -11.08
C ALA A 199 -5.88 10.54 -12.13
N GLY A 200 -5.20 11.59 -12.54
CA GLY A 200 -4.26 11.50 -13.66
C GLY A 200 -3.58 12.81 -13.95
N ALA A 201 -2.84 12.84 -15.06
CA ALA A 201 -2.33 14.10 -15.59
C ALA A 201 -3.50 14.91 -16.13
N HIS A 202 -3.54 16.20 -15.80
CA HIS A 202 -4.60 17.11 -16.22
C HIS A 202 -4.05 18.44 -16.76
N GLN A 203 -4.83 19.06 -17.63
CA GLN A 203 -4.61 20.39 -18.14
C GLN A 203 -5.96 21.13 -18.13
N ASP A 204 -6.00 22.31 -17.52
CA ASP A 204 -7.21 23.15 -17.44
C ASP A 204 -8.44 22.39 -16.90
N GLY A 205 -8.23 21.61 -15.83
CA GLY A 205 -9.27 20.80 -15.18
C GLY A 205 -9.70 19.53 -15.94
N LYS A 206 -9.07 19.21 -17.07
CA LYS A 206 -9.40 18.01 -17.86
C LYS A 206 -8.26 17.01 -17.86
N PHE A 207 -8.58 15.73 -17.64
CA PHE A 207 -7.59 14.66 -17.71
C PHE A 207 -7.12 14.43 -19.15
N VAL A 208 -5.79 14.41 -19.34
CA VAL A 208 -5.16 14.22 -20.66
C VAL A 208 -4.99 12.73 -20.98
N GLY A 209 -4.70 11.91 -19.96
CA GLY A 209 -4.48 10.48 -20.08
C GLY A 209 -3.03 10.10 -20.39
N ALA A 210 -2.44 9.22 -19.56
CA ALA A 210 -1.09 8.70 -19.68
C ALA A 210 -0.81 8.07 -21.05
N LEU A 211 -1.76 7.29 -21.59
CA LEU A 211 -1.60 6.67 -22.91
C LEU A 211 -1.50 7.70 -24.04
N ASN A 212 -2.29 8.79 -23.96
CA ASN A 212 -2.22 9.88 -24.93
C ASN A 212 -0.88 10.61 -24.83
N LEU A 213 -0.38 10.85 -23.61
CA LEU A 213 0.92 11.48 -23.39
C LEU A 213 2.07 10.63 -23.94
N LEU A 214 2.05 9.32 -23.71
CA LEU A 214 3.07 8.40 -24.22
C LEU A 214 3.05 8.34 -25.75
N GLN A 215 1.88 8.40 -26.38
CA GLN A 215 1.74 8.45 -27.83
C GLN A 215 2.37 9.73 -28.42
N LEU A 216 2.29 10.86 -27.72
CA LEU A 216 2.80 12.15 -28.18
C LEU A 216 4.30 12.34 -27.94
N HIS A 217 4.82 11.91 -26.79
CA HIS A 217 6.14 12.31 -26.32
C HIS A 217 7.19 11.22 -26.30
N ASN A 218 6.83 9.93 -26.51
CA ASN A 218 7.71 8.74 -26.51
C ASN A 218 8.93 8.86 -25.55
N SER A 219 8.68 9.39 -24.35
CA SER A 219 9.68 9.65 -23.32
C SER A 219 9.03 9.32 -21.99
N VAL A 220 9.81 8.75 -21.08
CA VAL A 220 9.28 8.20 -19.85
C VAL A 220 9.62 9.11 -18.66
N PRO A 221 8.63 9.51 -17.85
CA PRO A 221 8.83 10.35 -16.67
C PRO A 221 9.49 9.62 -15.49
N PRO A 222 9.83 10.34 -14.40
CA PRO A 222 10.51 9.81 -13.22
C PRO A 222 9.78 8.67 -12.50
N THR A 223 10.47 8.10 -11.50
CA THR A 223 10.09 6.90 -10.73
C THR A 223 8.79 7.07 -9.94
N ASN A 224 7.88 6.12 -10.10
CA ASN A 224 6.62 6.04 -9.38
C ASN A 224 6.53 4.66 -8.70
N THR A 225 5.62 4.44 -7.77
CA THR A 225 5.48 3.14 -7.10
C THR A 225 4.13 3.01 -6.44
N LEU A 226 3.43 1.89 -6.65
CA LEU A 226 2.28 1.52 -5.81
C LEU A 226 2.66 0.39 -4.85
N ILE A 227 2.42 0.60 -3.56
CA ILE A 227 2.72 -0.38 -2.51
C ILE A 227 1.49 -0.67 -1.66
N GLY A 228 1.33 -1.90 -1.20
CA GLY A 228 0.14 -2.22 -0.43
C GLY A 228 0.10 -3.61 0.21
N VAL A 229 -1.02 -3.85 0.89
CA VAL A 229 -1.33 -5.10 1.59
C VAL A 229 -2.72 -5.56 1.18
N VAL A 230 -2.87 -6.86 0.91
CA VAL A 230 -4.15 -7.57 0.94
C VAL A 230 -4.17 -8.48 2.16
N ALA A 231 -5.25 -8.47 2.93
CA ALA A 231 -5.42 -9.32 4.10
C ALA A 231 -6.72 -10.11 4.04
N THR A 232 -6.70 -11.29 4.62
CA THR A 232 -7.90 -12.13 4.79
C THR A 232 -7.86 -12.89 6.10
N ASN A 233 -9.05 -13.25 6.60
CA ASN A 233 -9.20 -14.19 7.71
C ASN A 233 -9.27 -15.66 7.26
N ALA A 234 -9.08 -15.95 5.97
CA ALA A 234 -9.03 -17.32 5.46
C ALA A 234 -7.81 -18.10 6.01
N ARG A 235 -7.98 -19.41 6.16
CA ARG A 235 -6.89 -20.38 6.38
C ARG A 235 -6.27 -20.69 5.02
N LEU A 236 -5.05 -20.21 4.81
CA LEU A 236 -4.31 -20.34 3.55
C LEU A 236 -2.86 -20.72 3.85
N SER A 237 -2.18 -21.38 2.90
CA SER A 237 -0.72 -21.55 2.95
C SER A 237 0.02 -20.31 2.41
N LYS A 238 1.35 -20.22 2.63
CA LYS A 238 2.17 -19.17 1.98
C LYS A 238 2.12 -19.23 0.45
N ALA A 239 2.00 -20.43 -0.12
CA ALA A 239 1.88 -20.63 -1.56
C ALA A 239 0.55 -20.06 -2.07
N ASP A 240 -0.55 -20.32 -1.37
CA ASP A 240 -1.85 -19.73 -1.68
C ASP A 240 -1.80 -18.20 -1.59
N LEU A 241 -1.21 -17.67 -0.51
CA LEU A 241 -1.01 -16.23 -0.32
C LEU A 241 -0.16 -15.60 -1.43
N LYS A 242 0.83 -16.30 -2.00
CA LYS A 242 1.58 -15.81 -3.16
C LYS A 242 0.65 -15.58 -4.36
N THR A 243 -0.34 -16.47 -4.57
CA THR A 243 -1.36 -16.28 -5.61
C THR A 243 -2.35 -15.16 -5.29
N VAL A 244 -2.68 -14.95 -4.01
CA VAL A 244 -3.50 -13.81 -3.56
C VAL A 244 -2.80 -12.48 -3.85
N ALA A 245 -1.50 -12.38 -3.56
CA ALA A 245 -0.70 -11.20 -3.90
C ALA A 245 -0.67 -10.98 -5.42
N ALA A 246 -0.48 -12.04 -6.22
CA ALA A 246 -0.53 -11.95 -7.67
C ALA A 246 -1.92 -11.51 -8.19
N ALA A 247 -3.01 -12.01 -7.62
CA ALA A 247 -4.37 -11.61 -7.99
C ALA A 247 -4.65 -10.14 -7.63
N ALA A 248 -4.07 -9.62 -6.56
CA ALA A 248 -4.16 -8.21 -6.21
C ALA A 248 -3.57 -7.30 -7.31
N HIS A 249 -2.49 -7.76 -7.99
CA HIS A 249 -1.93 -7.04 -9.14
C HIS A 249 -2.92 -6.94 -10.32
N ASP A 250 -3.83 -7.92 -10.50
CA ASP A 250 -4.91 -7.79 -11.49
C ASP A 250 -5.87 -6.67 -11.11
N GLY A 251 -6.11 -6.46 -9.81
CA GLY A 251 -6.85 -5.31 -9.27
C GLY A 251 -6.17 -3.97 -9.57
N ILE A 252 -4.83 -3.91 -9.51
CA ILE A 252 -4.06 -2.74 -9.95
C ILE A 252 -4.34 -2.47 -11.43
N ALA A 253 -4.25 -3.48 -12.29
CA ALA A 253 -4.51 -3.31 -13.73
C ALA A 253 -5.97 -2.93 -14.07
N GLN A 254 -6.93 -3.29 -13.22
CA GLN A 254 -8.34 -2.87 -13.37
C GLN A 254 -8.55 -1.39 -13.01
N ALA A 255 -7.75 -0.84 -12.09
CA ALA A 255 -7.88 0.52 -11.59
C ALA A 255 -6.84 1.50 -12.13
N ILE A 256 -5.74 1.03 -12.76
CA ILE A 256 -4.63 1.88 -13.19
C ILE A 256 -4.24 1.60 -14.65
N ARG A 257 -4.05 2.66 -15.45
CA ARG A 257 -3.71 2.57 -16.87
C ARG A 257 -2.61 3.56 -17.28
N PRO A 258 -1.43 3.11 -17.76
CA PRO A 258 -0.91 1.74 -17.66
C PRO A 258 -0.49 1.37 -16.22
N ALA A 259 -0.48 0.08 -15.90
CA ALA A 259 0.02 -0.47 -14.64
C ALA A 259 1.36 -1.22 -14.86
N HIS A 260 2.12 -1.46 -13.78
CA HIS A 260 3.36 -2.25 -13.79
C HIS A 260 4.40 -1.77 -14.79
N THR A 261 4.59 -0.45 -14.88
CA THR A 261 5.58 0.08 -15.82
C THR A 261 6.99 -0.21 -15.32
N PRO A 262 8.02 -0.13 -16.18
CA PRO A 262 9.42 -0.29 -15.75
C PRO A 262 9.89 0.71 -14.69
N PHE A 263 9.11 1.78 -14.48
CA PHE A 263 9.40 2.86 -13.54
C PHE A 263 8.58 2.75 -12.26
N ASP A 264 7.70 1.75 -12.20
CA ASP A 264 6.95 1.40 -11.00
C ASP A 264 7.73 0.36 -10.18
N GLY A 265 7.67 0.47 -8.86
CA GLY A 265 8.15 -0.54 -7.90
C GLY A 265 7.03 -1.40 -7.31
N ASP A 266 5.97 -1.66 -8.09
CA ASP A 266 4.71 -2.23 -7.60
C ASP A 266 4.91 -3.48 -6.75
N THR A 267 4.51 -3.40 -5.48
CA THR A 267 4.71 -4.45 -4.47
C THR A 267 3.47 -4.64 -3.61
N ILE A 268 2.90 -5.85 -3.62
CA ILE A 268 1.77 -6.23 -2.77
C ILE A 268 2.18 -7.34 -1.81
N PHE A 269 2.01 -7.09 -0.50
CA PHE A 269 2.07 -8.12 0.53
C PHE A 269 0.68 -8.75 0.70
N SER A 270 0.63 -10.05 0.96
CA SER A 270 -0.61 -10.76 1.29
C SER A 270 -0.52 -11.40 2.67
N LEU A 271 -1.57 -11.25 3.47
CA LEU A 271 -1.64 -11.70 4.87
C LEU A 271 -2.86 -12.59 5.11
N ALA A 272 -2.68 -13.69 5.85
CA ALA A 272 -3.78 -14.54 6.32
C ALA A 272 -3.74 -14.72 7.83
N THR A 273 -4.84 -14.37 8.52
CA THR A 273 -4.96 -14.52 9.98
C THR A 273 -5.57 -15.85 10.42
N GLY A 274 -6.06 -16.68 9.46
CA GLY A 274 -6.32 -18.11 9.68
C GLY A 274 -7.53 -18.48 10.56
N GLN A 275 -8.65 -17.78 10.44
CA GLN A 275 -9.86 -18.05 11.23
C GLN A 275 -10.86 -18.99 10.52
N VAL A 276 -11.11 -18.79 9.21
CA VAL A 276 -12.16 -19.50 8.47
C VAL A 276 -11.62 -20.31 7.29
N GLU A 277 -12.26 -21.42 6.96
CA GLU A 277 -11.99 -22.14 5.71
C GLU A 277 -12.58 -21.36 4.53
N ALA A 278 -11.85 -21.27 3.43
CA ALA A 278 -12.29 -20.55 2.24
C ALA A 278 -11.75 -21.17 0.96
N ASN A 279 -12.51 -21.02 -0.13
CA ASN A 279 -12.04 -21.41 -1.44
C ASN A 279 -11.03 -20.37 -1.98
N LEU A 280 -9.85 -20.82 -2.42
CA LEU A 280 -8.79 -19.93 -2.90
C LEU A 280 -9.22 -19.07 -4.10
N LEU A 281 -10.02 -19.61 -5.03
CA LEU A 281 -10.56 -18.83 -6.16
C LEU A 281 -11.38 -17.64 -5.65
N THR A 282 -12.21 -17.85 -4.63
CA THR A 282 -12.99 -16.78 -4.01
C THR A 282 -12.08 -15.71 -3.41
N VAL A 283 -11.06 -16.10 -2.64
CA VAL A 283 -10.12 -15.12 -2.05
C VAL A 283 -9.38 -14.34 -3.14
N ASN A 284 -8.87 -15.01 -4.18
CA ASN A 284 -8.15 -14.35 -5.27
C ASN A 284 -9.03 -13.37 -6.05
N ALA A 285 -10.27 -13.76 -6.40
CA ALA A 285 -11.19 -12.89 -7.13
C ALA A 285 -11.52 -11.61 -6.33
N PHE A 286 -11.82 -11.76 -5.04
CA PHE A 286 -12.13 -10.61 -4.21
C PHE A 286 -10.90 -9.81 -3.80
N ALA A 287 -9.70 -10.41 -3.74
CA ALA A 287 -8.44 -9.69 -3.55
C ALA A 287 -8.19 -8.69 -4.68
N ALA A 288 -8.42 -9.07 -5.94
CA ALA A 288 -8.37 -8.16 -7.07
C ALA A 288 -9.40 -7.01 -6.93
N GLN A 289 -10.65 -7.35 -6.61
CA GLN A 289 -11.73 -6.37 -6.49
C GLN A 289 -11.50 -5.35 -5.37
N VAL A 290 -11.13 -5.80 -4.15
CA VAL A 290 -10.86 -4.87 -3.04
C VAL A 290 -9.61 -4.05 -3.27
N THR A 291 -8.62 -4.57 -4.01
CA THR A 291 -7.44 -3.80 -4.40
C THR A 291 -7.82 -2.66 -5.34
N ALA A 292 -8.58 -2.94 -6.40
CA ALA A 292 -9.08 -1.90 -7.31
C ALA A 292 -9.92 -0.85 -6.56
N THR A 293 -10.79 -1.29 -5.66
CA THR A 293 -11.63 -0.40 -4.83
C THR A 293 -10.78 0.47 -3.90
N ALA A 294 -9.79 -0.11 -3.22
CA ALA A 294 -8.87 0.62 -2.36
C ALA A 294 -8.08 1.70 -3.14
N ILE A 295 -7.63 1.41 -4.36
CA ILE A 295 -6.95 2.38 -5.22
C ILE A 295 -7.86 3.57 -5.55
N ARG A 296 -9.12 3.30 -5.93
CA ARG A 296 -10.10 4.37 -6.20
C ARG A 296 -10.41 5.18 -4.95
N ASN A 297 -10.55 4.52 -3.79
CA ASN A 297 -10.76 5.21 -2.52
C ASN A 297 -9.59 6.13 -2.16
N ALA A 298 -8.35 5.72 -2.44
CA ALA A 298 -7.16 6.52 -2.15
C ALA A 298 -7.22 7.91 -2.77
N VAL A 299 -7.56 7.98 -4.06
CA VAL A 299 -7.61 9.25 -4.81
C VAL A 299 -8.88 10.06 -4.51
N ARG A 300 -9.99 9.39 -4.20
CA ARG A 300 -11.24 10.05 -3.78
C ARG A 300 -11.08 10.71 -2.40
N GLN A 301 -10.33 10.08 -1.50
CA GLN A 301 -10.12 10.57 -0.13
C GLN A 301 -8.90 11.49 0.00
N ALA A 302 -8.07 11.60 -1.03
CA ALA A 302 -6.93 12.51 -1.05
C ALA A 302 -7.36 13.99 -0.90
N GLU A 303 -6.43 14.81 -0.44
CA GLU A 303 -6.57 16.26 -0.27
C GLU A 303 -5.37 16.97 -0.88
N SER A 304 -5.59 18.17 -1.44
CA SER A 304 -4.52 18.94 -2.08
C SER A 304 -3.37 19.20 -1.12
N LEU A 305 -2.14 18.94 -1.56
CA LEU A 305 -0.93 19.13 -0.76
C LEU A 305 0.28 19.34 -1.67
N GLY A 306 1.23 20.20 -1.26
CA GLY A 306 2.47 20.44 -2.02
C GLY A 306 2.27 21.02 -3.42
N GLY A 307 1.16 21.73 -3.65
CA GLY A 307 0.80 22.26 -4.97
C GLY A 307 0.29 21.21 -5.96
N VAL A 308 0.04 19.98 -5.50
CA VAL A 308 -0.63 18.92 -6.28
C VAL A 308 -2.12 18.91 -5.93
N PRO A 309 -3.03 19.13 -6.90
CA PRO A 309 -4.46 19.14 -6.64
C PRO A 309 -5.01 17.74 -6.36
N ALA A 310 -5.96 17.62 -5.44
CA ALA A 310 -6.74 16.39 -5.28
C ALA A 310 -7.91 16.34 -6.26
N LEU A 311 -8.45 15.13 -6.50
CA LEU A 311 -9.59 14.91 -7.39
C LEU A 311 -10.75 15.88 -7.09
N ARG A 312 -11.10 16.06 -5.81
CA ARG A 312 -12.20 16.93 -5.38
C ARG A 312 -12.04 18.41 -5.77
N ASP A 313 -10.81 18.84 -6.06
CA ASP A 313 -10.47 20.23 -6.42
C ASP A 313 -10.34 20.42 -7.94
N LEU A 314 -10.47 19.33 -8.71
CA LEU A 314 -10.46 19.32 -10.19
C LEU A 314 -11.87 19.19 -10.79
N LEU A 315 -12.89 18.94 -9.95
CA LEU A 315 -14.30 18.77 -10.35
C LEU A 315 -15.08 20.09 -10.31
#